data_AF-A0A9D4EV34-F1
#
_entry.id   AF-A0A9D4EV34-F1
#
_cell.length_a   1.000
_cell.length_b   1.000
_cell.length_c   1.000
_cell.angle_alpha   90.00
_cell.angle_beta   90.00
_cell.angle_gamma   90.00
#
_symmetry.space_group_name_H-M   'P 1'
#
loop_
_entity.id
_entity.type
_entity.pdbx_description
1 polymer ?
#
loop_
_entity_poly.entity_id
_entity_poly.type
_entity_poly.pdbx_seq_one_letter_code
_entity_poly.pdbx_strand_id
1 'polypeptide(L)' 'MHTNAEECERWAARGECQVNRVWMTANCRQSCHMCGDSVVVITTTPESELGRLKNVGLYP' A
#
# COMPACT_ATOMS: atom_id res chain seq x y z
N MET A 1 -10.37 -11.73 -13.68
CA MET A 1 -9.28 -12.13 -12.77
C MET A 1 -9.81 -11.99 -11.36
N HIS A 2 -10.01 -13.09 -10.66
CA HIS A 2 -10.40 -13.12 -9.25
C HIS A 2 -9.48 -14.13 -8.57
N THR A 3 -8.33 -13.68 -8.11
CA THR A 3 -7.57 -14.46 -7.15
C THR A 3 -8.25 -14.25 -5.80
N ASN A 4 -8.74 -15.33 -5.23
CA ASN A 4 -9.57 -15.30 -4.02
C ASN A 4 -8.80 -14.55 -2.92
N ALA A 5 -9.47 -13.65 -2.19
CA ALA A 5 -8.81 -12.78 -1.21
C ALA A 5 -8.04 -13.60 -0.16
N GLU A 6 -8.60 -14.74 0.25
CA GLU A 6 -7.99 -15.70 1.17
C GLU A 6 -6.66 -16.28 0.64
N GLU A 7 -6.58 -16.59 -0.66
CA GLU A 7 -5.35 -17.10 -1.26
C GLU A 7 -4.28 -16.01 -1.32
N CYS A 8 -4.69 -14.79 -1.67
CA CYS A 8 -3.82 -13.63 -1.67
C CYS A 8 -3.26 -13.32 -0.27
N GLU A 9 -4.06 -13.43 0.79
CA GLU A 9 -3.60 -13.29 2.17
C GLU A 9 -2.59 -14.38 2.55
N ARG A 10 -2.88 -15.64 2.22
CA ARG A 10 -1.97 -16.76 2.49
C ARG A 10 -0.63 -16.58 1.77
N TRP A 11 -0.65 -16.16 0.50
CA TRP A 11 0.56 -15.91 -0.28
C TRP A 11 1.33 -14.69 0.22
N ALA A 12 0.64 -13.61 0.57
CA ALA A 12 1.26 -12.45 1.20
C ALA A 12 1.96 -12.83 2.52
N ALA A 13 1.32 -13.62 3.37
CA ALA A 13 1.90 -14.14 4.62
C ALA A 13 3.13 -15.03 4.38
N ARG A 14 3.24 -15.67 3.22
CA ARG A 14 4.40 -16.47 2.80
C ARG A 14 5.52 -15.64 2.13
N GLY A 15 5.35 -14.33 1.98
CA GLY A 15 6.35 -13.45 1.37
C GLY A 15 6.30 -13.39 -0.16
N GLU A 16 5.21 -13.82 -0.78
CA GLU A 16 5.07 -13.80 -2.25
C GLU A 16 5.04 -12.36 -2.80
N CYS A 17 4.71 -11.37 -1.98
CA CYS A 17 4.79 -9.96 -2.36
C CYS A 17 6.21 -9.52 -2.74
N GLN A 18 7.23 -10.15 -2.16
CA GLN A 18 8.65 -9.91 -2.48
C GLN A 18 9.15 -10.89 -3.54
N VAL A 19 8.83 -12.18 -3.40
CA VAL A 19 9.35 -13.25 -4.28
C VAL A 19 8.68 -13.23 -5.65
N ASN A 20 7.36 -13.07 -5.69
CA ASN A 20 6.55 -13.07 -6.90
C ASN A 20 5.80 -11.75 -7.09
N ARG A 21 6.56 -10.66 -6.94
CA ARG A 21 6.05 -9.29 -6.93
C ARG A 21 5.15 -8.99 -8.14
N VAL A 22 5.59 -9.30 -9.36
CA VAL A 22 4.86 -8.96 -10.58
C VAL A 22 3.48 -9.62 -10.60
N TRP A 23 3.41 -10.90 -10.26
CA TRP A 23 2.15 -11.63 -10.23
C TRP A 23 1.25 -11.13 -9.09
N MET A 24 1.82 -10.94 -7.90
CA MET A 24 1.08 -10.44 -6.74
C MET A 24 0.57 -9.01 -6.95
N THR A 25 1.30 -8.12 -7.63
CA THR A 25 0.83 -6.76 -7.94
C THR A 25 -0.32 -6.76 -8.97
N ALA A 26 -0.34 -7.74 -9.88
CA ALA A 26 -1.39 -7.89 -10.88
C ALA A 26 -2.67 -8.52 -10.30
N ASN A 27 -2.53 -9.42 -9.31
CA ASN A 27 -3.64 -10.25 -8.83
C ASN A 27 -4.02 -10.00 -7.37
N CYS A 28 -3.03 -9.79 -6.50
CA CYS A 28 -3.16 -9.68 -5.03
C CYS A 28 -2.71 -8.31 -4.51
N ARG A 29 -2.97 -7.25 -5.28
CA ARG A 29 -2.43 -5.92 -5.02
C ARG A 29 -2.75 -5.38 -3.61
N GLN A 30 -3.97 -5.65 -3.14
CA GLN A 30 -4.44 -5.26 -1.80
C GLN A 30 -3.68 -5.99 -0.69
N SER A 31 -3.55 -7.31 -0.79
CA SER A 31 -2.83 -8.13 0.22
C SER A 31 -1.34 -7.81 0.27
N CYS A 32 -0.76 -7.26 -0.80
CA CYS A 32 0.61 -6.75 -0.80
C CYS A 32 0.73 -5.26 -0.46
N HIS A 33 -0.38 -4.59 -0.11
CA HIS A 33 -0.42 -3.15 0.14
C HIS A 33 0.19 -2.32 -1.00
N MET A 34 0.04 -2.80 -2.25
CA MET A 34 0.56 -2.16 -3.46
C MET A 34 -0.53 -1.42 -4.24
N CYS A 35 -1.66 -1.13 -3.61
CA CYS A 35 -2.64 -0.20 -4.18
C CYS A 35 -1.93 1.15 -4.27
N GLY A 36 -1.50 1.49 -5.49
CA GLY A 36 -0.76 2.72 -5.71
C GLY A 36 -1.56 3.89 -5.14
N ASP A 37 -0.93 4.66 -4.27
CA ASP A 37 -1.26 6.06 -4.14
C ASP A 37 -1.16 6.59 -5.57
N SER A 38 -2.31 6.91 -6.17
CA SER A 38 -2.34 7.74 -7.34
C SER A 38 -1.65 9.02 -6.93
N VAL A 39 -0.33 9.09 -7.18
CA VAL A 39 0.43 10.32 -7.10
C VAL A 39 -0.19 11.18 -8.17
N VAL A 40 -1.18 11.96 -7.78
CA VAL A 40 -1.60 13.12 -8.54
C VAL A 40 -0.35 13.97 -8.54
N VAL A 41 0.43 13.87 -9.61
CA VAL A 41 1.56 14.76 -9.86
C VAL A 41 0.94 16.13 -10.15
N ILE A 42 0.44 16.79 -9.11
CA ILE A 42 0.28 18.23 -9.13
C ILE A 42 1.69 18.76 -9.14
N THR A 43 2.11 19.19 -10.33
CA THR A 43 3.34 19.92 -10.60
C THR A 43 3.29 21.28 -9.89
N THR A 44 3.27 21.30 -8.56
CA THR A 44 3.59 22.47 -7.76
C THR A 44 3.98 21.98 -6.36
N THR A 45 5.28 22.07 -6.06
CA THR A 45 5.90 21.99 -4.72
C THR A 45 5.83 20.63 -3.96
N PRO A 46 6.95 20.16 -3.37
CA PRO A 46 7.03 18.81 -2.79
C PRO A 46 6.23 18.70 -1.48
N GLU A 47 5.28 17.77 -1.44
CA GLU A 47 4.49 17.35 -0.27
C GLU A 47 5.32 16.59 0.80
N SER A 48 6.59 16.95 0.98
CA SER A 48 7.43 16.43 2.08
C SER A 48 7.08 17.02 3.46
N GLU A 49 5.99 17.78 3.60
CA GLU A 49 5.65 18.57 4.80
C GLU A 49 4.17 18.43 5.26
N LEU A 50 3.49 17.27 5.10
CA LEU A 50 2.16 17.09 5.72
C LEU A 50 1.95 15.75 6.43
N GLY A 51 2.74 15.48 7.47
CA GLY A 51 2.19 14.64 8.54
C GLY A 51 3.12 13.72 9.29
N ARG A 52 4.43 14.00 9.33
CA ARG A 52 5.28 13.52 10.44
C ARG A 52 5.30 14.53 11.60
N LEU A 53 4.14 15.07 11.98
CA LEU A 53 3.95 15.64 13.31
C LEU A 53 3.13 14.65 14.14
N LYS A 54 3.84 13.64 14.63
CA LYS A 54 3.48 13.03 15.90
C LYS A 54 3.55 14.16 16.93
N ASN A 55 2.49 14.43 17.68
CA ASN A 55 2.49 14.77 19.10
C ASN A 55 1.07 15.21 19.52
N VAL A 56 0.42 14.41 20.36
CA VAL A 56 0.25 14.66 21.81
C VAL A 56 -0.92 15.61 22.03
N GLY A 57 -1.99 15.06 22.65
CA GLY A 57 -3.29 15.69 22.72
C GLY A 57 -3.37 17.00 23.49
N LEU A 58 -4.52 17.67 23.37
CA LEU A 58 -5.17 18.32 24.50
C LEU A 58 -6.66 18.55 24.16
N TYR A 59 -7.48 18.14 25.12
CA TYR A 59 -8.89 18.42 25.45
C TYR A 59 -9.61 19.65 24.83
N PRO A 60 -10.96 19.71 24.90
CA PRO A 60 -11.86 18.85 25.69
C PRO A 60 -12.61 17.75 24.94
#